data_AF-A0A538AFI7-F1
#
_entry.id   AF-A0A538AFI7-F1
#
_cell.length_a   1.000
_cell.length_b   1.000
_cell.length_c   1.000
_cell.angle_alpha   90.00
_cell.angle_beta   90.00
_cell.angle_gamma   90.00
#
_symmetry.space_group_name_H-M   'P 1'
#
loop_
_entity.id
_entity.type
_entity.pdbx_description
1 polymer ?
#
loop_
_entity_poly.entity_id
_entity_poly.type
_entity_poly.pdbx_seq_one_letter_code
_entity_poly.pdbx_strand_id
1 'polypeptide(L)'
;MATVVQHRLLGCDGFRVESPEGLLGWIEETWFGPSREPTALAIRTIDGRRGLLVAGEIETVVLERELVVMRRGGRLLELDVPHVEIASVDGAADVSASWQTTGEVLEPPLPPGPVRRALLALRPWRLAPPPRPEAERPLWQIVAVLYTSLALIVTLVIGLAFLVARLVTGNAV
;
A
#
# COMPACT_ATOMS: atom_id res chain seq x y z
N MET A 1 17.31 16.59 19.86
CA MET A 1 16.39 16.73 18.71
C MET A 1 15.55 15.47 18.46
N ALA A 2 16.06 14.26 18.74
CA ALA A 2 15.32 12.99 18.62
C ALA A 2 14.05 12.86 19.50
N THR A 3 14.07 13.42 20.72
CA THR A 3 12.94 13.35 21.68
C THR A 3 11.71 14.14 21.26
N VAL A 4 11.87 15.23 20.49
CA VAL A 4 10.75 16.06 20.02
C VAL A 4 9.99 15.37 18.88
N VAL A 5 10.70 14.57 18.08
CA VAL A 5 10.10 13.80 16.98
C VAL A 5 9.27 12.65 17.54
N GLN A 6 9.75 11.96 18.60
CA GLN A 6 9.04 10.82 19.21
C GLN A 6 7.60 11.17 19.62
N HIS A 7 7.37 12.26 20.36
CA HIS A 7 6.00 12.58 20.80
C HIS A 7 5.05 12.91 19.63
N ARG A 8 5.59 13.34 18.48
CA ARG A 8 4.81 13.65 17.27
C ARG A 8 4.46 12.42 16.44
N LEU A 9 4.98 11.23 16.78
CA LEU A 9 4.67 9.98 16.08
C LEU A 9 3.28 9.44 16.43
N LEU A 10 2.68 9.90 17.52
CA LEU A 10 1.33 9.50 17.92
C LEU A 10 0.30 9.95 16.89
N GLY A 11 -0.52 9.00 16.41
CA GLY A 11 -1.60 9.28 15.47
C GLY A 11 -1.14 9.58 14.04
N CYS A 12 0.07 9.15 13.68
CA CYS A 12 0.57 9.24 12.31
C CYS A 12 0.01 8.15 11.38
N ASP A 13 -0.95 7.34 11.85
CA ASP A 13 -1.52 6.26 11.06
C ASP A 13 -2.16 6.81 9.78
N GLY A 14 -1.80 6.23 8.63
CA GLY A 14 -2.20 6.68 7.31
C GLY A 14 -1.36 7.81 6.70
N PHE A 15 -0.40 8.38 7.44
CA PHE A 15 0.49 9.42 6.90
C PHE A 15 1.40 8.82 5.83
N ARG A 16 1.76 9.64 4.85
CA ARG A 16 2.75 9.31 3.83
C ARG A 16 4.14 9.29 4.43
N VAL A 17 4.99 8.41 3.91
CA VAL A 17 6.42 8.40 4.22
C VAL A 17 7.22 8.66 2.97
N GLU A 18 8.10 9.66 3.04
CA GLU A 18 9.02 10.02 1.96
C GLU A 18 10.47 9.86 2.42
N SER A 19 11.30 9.34 1.52
CA SER A 19 12.75 9.45 1.59
C SER A 19 13.23 10.55 0.63
N PRO A 20 14.52 10.93 0.69
CA PRO A 20 15.10 11.83 -0.31
C PRO A 20 15.00 11.30 -1.76
N GLU A 21 14.86 9.99 -1.94
CA GLU A 21 14.71 9.32 -3.23
C GLU A 21 13.25 9.31 -3.72
N GLY A 22 12.28 9.53 -2.82
CA GLY A 22 10.88 9.72 -3.16
C GLY A 22 9.89 9.08 -2.20
N LEU A 23 8.67 8.86 -2.68
CA LEU A 23 7.61 8.24 -1.90
C LEU A 23 7.95 6.78 -1.58
N LEU A 24 8.11 6.47 -0.29
CA LEU A 24 8.32 5.11 0.19
C LEU A 24 7.00 4.36 0.35
N GLY A 25 6.00 5.00 0.96
CA GLY A 25 4.78 4.31 1.38
C GLY A 25 3.90 5.10 2.34
N TRP A 26 3.15 4.38 3.17
CA TRP A 26 2.26 4.92 4.19
C TRP A 26 2.43 4.20 5.52
N ILE A 27 2.22 4.93 6.61
CA ILE A 27 2.22 4.39 7.96
C ILE A 27 0.95 3.57 8.17
N GLU A 28 1.10 2.34 8.64
CA GLU A 28 -0.02 1.48 9.02
C GLU A 28 -0.31 1.57 10.51
N GLU A 29 0.74 1.61 11.33
CA GLU A 29 0.62 1.59 12.78
C GLU A 29 1.85 2.19 13.46
N THR A 30 1.62 2.74 14.64
CA THR A 30 2.65 3.26 15.53
C THR A 30 3.05 2.19 16.54
N TRP A 31 4.35 1.92 16.66
CA TRP A 31 4.89 0.92 17.58
C TRP A 31 5.47 1.57 18.83
N PHE A 32 5.24 0.90 19.96
CA PHE A 32 5.58 1.42 21.28
C PHE A 32 6.70 0.60 21.93
N GLY A 33 7.61 1.30 22.59
CA GLY A 33 8.61 0.69 23.46
C GLY A 33 8.04 0.24 24.80
N PRO A 34 8.87 -0.36 25.67
CA PRO A 34 8.46 -0.87 26.99
C PRO A 34 7.81 0.19 27.90
N SER A 35 8.19 1.45 27.76
CA SER A 35 7.65 2.60 28.50
C SER A 35 6.40 3.22 27.86
N ARG A 36 5.80 2.58 26.85
CA ARG A 36 4.68 3.11 26.03
C ARG A 36 5.00 4.40 25.26
N GLU A 37 6.27 4.70 25.05
CA GLU A 37 6.68 5.75 24.13
C GLU A 37 6.72 5.23 22.69
N PRO A 38 6.32 6.02 21.69
CA PRO A 38 6.42 5.62 20.29
C PRO A 38 7.91 5.52 19.88
N THR A 39 8.32 4.33 19.45
CA THR A 39 9.72 4.01 19.13
C THR A 39 9.94 3.74 17.64
N ALA A 40 8.89 3.33 16.93
CA ALA A 40 8.95 3.05 15.50
C ALA A 40 7.58 3.19 14.83
N LEU A 41 7.59 3.19 13.51
CA LEU A 41 6.41 3.22 12.67
C LEU A 41 6.46 2.03 11.72
N ALA A 42 5.40 1.24 11.67
CA ALA A 42 5.24 0.24 10.61
C ALA A 42 4.72 0.93 9.35
N ILE A 43 5.35 0.64 8.23
CA ILE A 43 5.12 1.25 6.94
C ILE A 43 4.77 0.16 5.95
N ARG A 44 3.74 0.44 5.16
CA ARG A 44 3.45 -0.26 3.91
C ARG A 44 4.11 0.49 2.77
N THR A 45 5.09 -0.12 2.13
CA THR A 45 5.75 0.49 0.97
C THR A 45 4.84 0.47 -0.27
N ILE A 46 5.15 1.31 -1.27
CA ILE A 46 4.37 1.43 -2.51
C ILE A 46 4.34 0.14 -3.35
N ASP A 47 5.30 -0.76 -3.15
CA ASP A 47 5.38 -2.10 -3.74
C ASP A 47 4.70 -3.18 -2.88
N GLY A 48 4.12 -2.82 -1.73
CA GLY A 48 3.29 -3.68 -0.88
C GLY A 48 4.02 -4.40 0.25
N ARG A 49 5.35 -4.25 0.35
CA ARG A 49 6.16 -4.80 1.44
C ARG A 49 5.90 -4.05 2.75
N ARG A 50 6.29 -4.67 3.87
CA ARG A 50 6.20 -4.07 5.21
C ARG A 50 7.60 -3.70 5.67
N GLY A 51 7.74 -2.48 6.17
CA GLY A 51 8.99 -2.01 6.75
C GLY A 51 8.76 -1.33 8.09
N LEU A 52 9.75 -1.38 8.97
CA LEU A 52 9.77 -0.70 10.25
C LEU A 52 10.75 0.48 10.16
N LEU A 53 10.23 1.68 10.33
CA LEU A 53 11.02 2.91 10.42
C LEU A 53 11.16 3.31 11.88
N VAL A 54 12.37 3.18 12.41
CA VAL A 54 12.66 3.56 13.79
C VAL A 54 12.67 5.08 13.95
N ALA A 55 12.26 5.58 15.12
CA ALA A 55 12.13 7.01 15.37
C ALA A 55 13.43 7.81 15.12
N GLY A 56 14.60 7.17 15.29
CA GLY A 56 15.90 7.77 15.05
C GLY A 56 16.22 8.07 13.58
N GLU A 57 15.53 7.40 12.66
CA GLU A 57 15.69 7.57 11.20
C GLU A 57 14.67 8.58 10.62
N ILE A 58 13.83 9.18 11.47
CA ILE A 58 12.86 10.19 11.07
C ILE A 58 13.51 11.57 11.17
N GLU A 59 13.47 12.32 10.08
CA GLU A 59 13.96 13.70 10.04
C GLU A 59 12.90 14.66 10.57
N THR A 60 11.67 14.55 10.08
CA THR A 60 10.58 15.44 10.51
C THR A 60 9.20 14.82 10.25
N VAL A 61 8.22 15.33 11.00
CA VAL A 61 6.79 15.03 10.84
C VAL A 61 6.07 16.34 10.53
N VAL A 62 5.38 16.38 9.39
CA VAL A 62 4.59 17.51 8.89
C VAL A 62 3.11 17.13 8.98
N LEU A 63 2.50 17.45 10.12
CA LEU A 63 1.13 17.05 10.46
C LEU A 63 0.11 17.61 9.47
N GLU A 64 0.30 18.84 9.02
CA GLU A 64 -0.62 19.54 8.10
C GLU A 64 -0.70 18.88 6.72
N ARG A 65 0.32 18.08 6.37
CA ARG A 65 0.41 17.35 5.11
C ARG A 65 0.25 15.84 5.28
N GLU A 66 -0.03 15.38 6.50
CA GLU A 66 -0.03 13.96 6.86
C GLU A 66 1.23 13.26 6.32
N LEU A 67 2.42 13.84 6.58
CA LEU A 67 3.69 13.43 5.99
C LEU A 67 4.78 13.22 7.03
N VAL A 68 5.49 12.11 6.92
CA VAL A 68 6.72 11.79 7.65
C VAL A 68 7.87 11.74 6.66
N VAL A 69 8.94 12.45 6.96
CA VAL A 69 10.15 12.49 6.13
C VAL A 69 11.24 11.68 6.82
N MET A 70 11.71 10.65 6.12
CA MET A 70 12.86 9.86 6.53
C MET A 70 14.15 10.66 6.28
N ARG A 71 15.09 10.56 7.23
CA ARG A 71 16.42 11.15 7.12
C ARG A 71 17.15 10.58 5.90
N ARG A 72 18.00 11.40 5.30
CA ARG A 72 18.93 10.96 4.25
C ARG A 72 19.89 9.87 4.74
N GLY A 73 19.91 8.75 4.01
CA GLY A 73 20.65 7.55 4.39
C GLY A 73 20.00 6.76 5.53
N GLY A 74 18.77 7.12 5.93
CA GLY A 74 18.01 6.39 6.91
C GLY A 74 17.61 5.01 6.40
N ARG A 75 17.44 4.07 7.34
CA ARG A 75 17.18 2.66 7.03
C ARG A 75 15.75 2.29 7.39
N LEU A 76 15.08 1.64 6.44
CA LEU A 76 13.81 0.97 6.65
C LEU A 76 14.12 -0.51 6.86
N LEU A 77 13.76 -1.09 8.01
CA LEU A 77 13.99 -2.51 8.27
C LEU A 77 12.83 -3.33 7.72
N GLU A 78 13.06 -4.47 7.11
CA GLU A 78 11.96 -5.32 6.65
C GLU A 78 11.25 -6.00 7.83
N LEU A 79 9.91 -5.94 7.81
CA LEU A 79 9.04 -6.61 8.76
C LEU A 79 8.61 -7.97 8.20
N ASP A 80 8.82 -9.01 8.99
CA ASP A 80 8.38 -10.36 8.64
C ASP A 80 6.85 -10.50 8.74
N VAL A 81 6.35 -11.60 8.21
CA VAL A 81 4.94 -12.00 8.32
C VAL A 81 4.59 -12.18 9.80
N PRO A 82 3.42 -11.69 10.27
CA PRO A 82 2.99 -11.93 11.65
C PRO A 82 2.99 -13.42 11.98
N HIS A 83 3.64 -13.77 13.09
CA HIS A 83 3.46 -15.07 13.70
C HIS A 83 2.24 -15.01 14.61
N VAL A 84 1.18 -15.75 14.25
CA VAL A 84 -0.08 -15.77 14.98
C VAL A 84 -0.16 -17.09 15.75
N GLU A 85 -0.15 -17.01 17.08
CA GLU A 85 -0.38 -18.13 17.98
C GLU A 85 -1.83 -18.09 18.45
N ILE A 86 -2.51 -19.22 18.34
CA ILE A 86 -3.88 -19.39 18.85
C ILE A 86 -3.78 -20.38 20.01
N ALA A 87 -3.81 -19.87 21.23
CA ALA A 87 -3.86 -20.67 22.44
C ALA A 87 -5.33 -20.82 22.87
N SER A 88 -5.68 -21.97 23.45
CA SER A 88 -6.98 -22.15 24.10
C SER A 88 -6.74 -22.28 25.59
N VAL A 89 -7.18 -21.30 26.36
CA VAL A 89 -7.15 -21.33 27.82
C VAL A 89 -8.60 -21.27 28.30
N ASP A 90 -9.02 -22.26 29.08
CA ASP A 90 -10.38 -22.38 29.62
C ASP A 90 -11.52 -22.30 28.58
N GLY A 91 -11.29 -22.81 27.36
CA GLY A 91 -12.30 -22.87 26.30
C GLY A 91 -12.50 -21.55 25.53
N ALA A 92 -11.76 -20.49 25.87
CA ALA A 92 -11.67 -19.27 25.08
C ALA A 92 -10.40 -19.32 24.20
N ALA A 93 -10.56 -19.03 22.90
CA ALA A 93 -9.44 -18.87 22.00
C ALA A 93 -8.75 -17.52 22.28
N ASP A 94 -7.55 -17.57 22.83
CA ASP A 94 -6.63 -16.45 22.95
C ASP A 94 -5.77 -16.38 21.68
N VAL A 95 -5.94 -15.32 20.91
CA VAL A 95 -5.21 -15.11 19.66
C VAL A 95 -4.14 -14.06 19.93
N SER A 96 -2.89 -14.48 19.93
CA SER A 96 -1.73 -13.61 20.04
C SER A 96 -1.07 -13.47 18.68
N ALA A 97 -0.70 -12.26 18.29
CA ALA A 97 0.08 -12.00 17.10
C ALA A 97 1.40 -11.32 17.51
N SER A 98 2.51 -11.85 17.02
CA SER A 98 3.84 -11.31 17.21
C SER A 98 4.47 -10.97 15.86
N TRP A 99 5.26 -9.90 15.83
CA TRP A 99 5.98 -9.46 14.64
C TRP A 99 7.45 -9.35 14.97
N GLN A 100 8.29 -9.72 14.01
CA GLN A 100 9.73 -9.62 14.10
C GLN A 100 10.26 -8.93 12.86
N THR A 101 11.33 -8.13 13.00
CA THR A 101 12.09 -7.67 11.84
C THR A 101 12.96 -8.80 11.34
N THR A 102 13.07 -8.99 10.02
CA THR A 102 14.00 -9.98 9.45
C THR A 102 15.47 -9.63 9.68
N GLY A 103 15.75 -8.38 10.06
CA GLY A 103 17.09 -7.83 10.22
C GLY A 103 17.65 -7.24 8.92
N GLU A 104 16.97 -7.48 7.80
CA GLU A 104 17.33 -6.95 6.49
C GLU A 104 16.87 -5.50 6.33
N VAL A 105 17.66 -4.73 5.57
CA VAL A 105 17.30 -3.36 5.20
C VAL A 105 16.53 -3.40 3.89
N LEU A 106 15.34 -2.81 3.91
CA LEU A 106 14.48 -2.68 2.75
C LEU A 106 15.00 -1.53 1.87
N GLU A 107 15.46 -1.87 0.67
CA GLU A 107 15.87 -0.86 -0.30
C GLU A 107 14.66 0.00 -0.72
N PRO A 108 14.82 1.34 -0.81
CA PRO A 108 13.75 2.21 -1.28
C PRO A 108 13.18 1.73 -2.61
N PRO A 109 11.85 1.59 -2.73
CA PRO A 109 11.23 1.15 -3.97
C PRO A 109 11.50 2.17 -5.08
N LEU A 110 11.63 1.66 -6.32
CA LEU A 110 11.84 2.50 -7.49
C LEU A 110 10.72 3.55 -7.61
N PRO A 111 11.03 4.83 -7.89
CA PRO A 111 10.02 5.87 -7.96
C PRO A 111 8.94 5.51 -9.00
N PRO A 112 7.65 5.67 -8.65
CA PRO A 112 6.57 5.30 -9.56
C PRO A 112 6.57 6.22 -10.78
N GLY A 113 6.34 5.64 -11.97
CA GLY A 113 6.11 6.38 -13.19
C GLY A 113 4.89 7.33 -13.09
N PRO A 114 4.74 8.28 -14.03
CA PRO A 114 3.81 9.41 -13.89
C PRO A 114 2.35 8.98 -13.72
N VAL A 115 1.91 7.95 -14.45
CA VAL A 115 0.55 7.39 -14.36
C VAL A 115 0.30 6.78 -12.97
N ARG A 116 1.26 6.00 -12.47
CA ARG A 116 1.16 5.38 -11.14
C ARG A 116 1.16 6.44 -10.05
N ARG A 117 1.98 7.48 -10.18
CA ARG A 117 1.99 8.63 -9.24
C ARG A 117 0.63 9.33 -9.18
N ALA A 118 -0.02 9.57 -10.32
CA ALA A 118 -1.36 10.16 -10.36
C ALA A 118 -2.40 9.25 -9.66
N LEU A 119 -2.34 7.94 -9.90
CA LEU A 119 -3.22 6.97 -9.23
C LEU A 119 -2.99 6.91 -7.72
N LEU A 120 -1.73 7.01 -7.27
CA LEU A 120 -1.39 7.04 -5.84
C LEU A 120 -1.92 8.32 -5.16
N ALA A 121 -2.00 9.44 -5.88
CA ALA A 121 -2.57 10.69 -5.40
C ALA A 121 -4.11 10.67 -5.32
N LEU A 122 -4.78 9.84 -6.12
CA LEU A 122 -6.25 9.75 -6.21
C LEU A 122 -6.85 8.71 -5.25
N ARG A 123 -6.05 7.80 -4.68
CA ARG A 123 -6.56 6.71 -3.84
C ARG A 123 -6.83 7.19 -2.40
N PRO A 124 -8.04 6.97 -1.86
CA PRO A 124 -8.32 7.16 -0.44
C PRO A 124 -7.78 5.96 0.35
N TRP A 125 -6.50 6.00 0.71
CA TRP A 125 -5.78 4.91 1.39
C TRP A 125 -6.28 4.59 2.80
N ARG A 126 -7.27 5.32 3.32
CA ARG A 126 -7.98 5.00 4.55
C ARG A 126 -8.85 3.72 4.45
N LEU A 127 -9.05 3.14 3.26
CA LEU A 127 -10.04 2.06 3.04
C LEU A 127 -9.47 0.71 2.60
N ALA A 128 -8.23 0.62 2.10
CA ALA A 128 -7.65 -0.68 1.76
C ALA A 128 -6.12 -0.62 1.63
N PRO A 129 -5.37 -1.56 2.26
CA PRO A 129 -3.94 -1.70 2.02
C PRO A 129 -3.65 -1.96 0.53
N PRO A 130 -2.54 -1.44 -0.03
CA PRO A 130 -2.10 -1.85 -1.35
C PRO A 130 -1.94 -3.38 -1.39
N PRO A 131 -2.44 -4.05 -2.44
CA PRO A 131 -2.35 -5.49 -2.54
C PRO A 131 -0.88 -5.91 -2.54
N ARG A 132 -0.57 -6.98 -1.79
CA ARG A 132 0.76 -7.59 -1.83
C ARG A 132 1.06 -8.02 -3.27
N PRO A 133 2.32 -7.95 -3.74
CA PRO A 133 2.67 -8.50 -5.05
C PRO A 133 2.37 -10.01 -5.13
N GLU A 134 2.37 -10.69 -3.98
CA GLU A 134 2.01 -12.10 -3.79
C GLU A 134 0.52 -12.33 -3.55
N ALA A 135 -0.30 -11.28 -3.39
CA ALA A 135 -1.74 -11.42 -3.33
C ALA A 135 -2.21 -11.73 -4.75
N GLU A 136 -2.26 -13.02 -5.08
CA GLU A 136 -2.87 -13.52 -6.31
C GLU A 136 -4.23 -12.83 -6.48
N ARG A 137 -4.42 -12.21 -7.65
CA ARG A 137 -5.73 -11.63 -7.98
C ARG A 137 -6.76 -12.74 -7.84
N PRO A 138 -7.83 -12.55 -7.07
CA PRO A 138 -8.80 -13.62 -6.88
C PRO A 138 -9.36 -14.01 -8.24
N LEU A 139 -9.35 -15.31 -8.56
CA LEU A 139 -9.60 -15.84 -9.91
C LEU A 139 -10.87 -15.27 -10.55
N TRP A 140 -11.91 -14.99 -9.76
CA TRP A 140 -13.16 -14.39 -10.25
C TRP A 140 -12.96 -13.01 -10.89
N GLN A 141 -12.00 -12.19 -10.42
CA GLN A 141 -11.71 -10.89 -11.02
C GLN A 141 -11.07 -11.07 -12.40
N ILE A 142 -10.15 -12.03 -12.54
CA ILE A 142 -9.54 -12.36 -13.84
C ILE A 142 -10.63 -12.83 -14.80
N VAL A 143 -11.51 -13.72 -14.35
CA VAL A 143 -12.64 -14.23 -15.11
C VAL A 143 -13.60 -13.11 -15.52
N ALA A 144 -13.98 -12.21 -14.60
CA ALA A 144 -14.87 -11.08 -14.89
C ALA A 144 -14.27 -10.10 -15.92
N VAL A 145 -12.99 -9.77 -15.78
CA VAL A 145 -12.27 -8.92 -16.74
C VAL A 145 -12.21 -9.59 -18.11
N LEU A 146 -11.89 -10.89 -18.14
CA LEU A 146 -11.84 -11.66 -19.38
C LEU A 146 -13.21 -11.66 -20.09
N TYR A 147 -14.29 -12.00 -19.38
CA TYR A 147 -15.64 -12.02 -19.96
C TYR A 147 -16.10 -10.63 -20.40
N THR A 148 -15.79 -9.58 -19.64
CA THR A 148 -16.14 -8.21 -20.01
C THR A 148 -15.40 -7.77 -21.27
N SER A 149 -14.10 -8.08 -21.37
CA SER A 149 -13.31 -7.80 -22.57
C SER A 149 -13.82 -8.58 -23.79
N LEU A 150 -14.18 -9.85 -23.62
CA LEU A 150 -14.76 -10.68 -24.67
C LEU A 150 -16.10 -10.13 -25.14
N ALA A 151 -17.00 -9.78 -24.21
CA ALA A 151 -18.29 -9.19 -24.53
C ALA A 151 -18.12 -7.88 -25.31
N LEU A 152 -17.20 -7.02 -24.89
CA LEU A 152 -16.91 -5.75 -25.57
C LEU A 152 -16.39 -5.98 -27.00
N ILE A 153 -15.49 -6.96 -27.20
CA ILE A 153 -15.00 -7.34 -28.53
C ILE A 153 -16.17 -7.83 -29.40
N VAL A 154 -17.02 -8.72 -28.88
CA VAL A 154 -18.17 -9.26 -29.63
C VAL A 154 -19.14 -8.14 -30.01
N THR A 155 -19.50 -7.27 -29.07
CA THR A 155 -20.38 -6.12 -29.35
C THR A 155 -19.78 -5.19 -30.40
N LEU A 156 -18.46 -4.95 -30.35
CA LEU A 156 -17.78 -4.08 -31.30
C LEU A 156 -17.73 -4.70 -32.70
N VAL A 157 -17.45 -6.00 -32.81
CA VAL A 157 -17.47 -6.74 -34.09
C VAL A 157 -18.87 -6.73 -34.71
N ILE A 158 -19.90 -7.05 -33.91
CA ILE A 158 -21.29 -7.04 -34.37
C ILE A 158 -21.69 -5.62 -34.80
N GLY A 159 -21.44 -4.62 -33.95
CA GLY A 159 -21.75 -3.23 -34.24
C GLY A 159 -21.06 -2.72 -35.50
N LEU A 160 -19.78 -3.07 -35.69
CA LEU A 160 -19.02 -2.72 -36.88
C LEU A 160 -19.59 -3.37 -38.14
N ALA A 161 -20.00 -4.64 -38.07
CA ALA A 161 -20.63 -5.33 -39.19
C ALA A 161 -21.92 -4.63 -39.64
N PHE A 162 -22.79 -4.25 -38.70
CA PHE A 162 -24.01 -3.50 -38.99
C PHE A 162 -23.72 -2.09 -39.51
N LEU A 163 -22.71 -1.41 -38.96
CA LEU A 163 -22.32 -0.08 -39.39
C LEU A 163 -21.75 -0.08 -40.82
N VAL A 164 -20.90 -1.05 -41.15
CA VAL A 164 -20.39 -1.26 -42.50
C VAL A 164 -21.52 -1.61 -43.46
N ALA A 165 -22.41 -2.54 -43.10
CA ALA A 165 -23.56 -2.88 -43.91
C ALA A 165 -24.41 -1.64 -44.23
N ARG A 166 -24.71 -0.82 -43.20
CA ARG A 166 -25.47 0.44 -43.36
C ARG A 166 -24.75 1.45 -44.26
N LEU A 167 -23.43 1.57 -44.14
CA LEU A 167 -22.64 2.47 -44.99
C LEU A 167 -22.64 2.00 -46.45
N VAL A 168 -22.53 0.70 -46.69
CA VAL A 168 -22.48 0.12 -48.05
C VAL A 168 -23.86 0.14 -48.72
N THR A 169 -24.94 -0.14 -48.00
CA THR A 169 -26.31 -0.11 -48.58
C THR A 169 -26.82 1.31 -48.80
N GLY A 170 -26.10 2.33 -48.34
CA GLY A 170 -26.52 3.72 -48.41
C GLY A 170 -27.72 3.99 -47.48
N ASN A 171 -27.81 5.22 -46.98
CA ASN A 171 -28.96 5.67 -46.22
C ASN A 171 -30.12 5.82 -47.21
N ALA A 172 -30.82 4.71 -47.50
CA ALA A 172 -32.04 4.70 -48.28
C ALA A 172 -33.15 5.41 -47.49
N VAL A 173 -33.14 6.74 -47.60
CA VAL A 173 -34.27 7.63 -47.31
C VAL A 173 -34.91 7.97 -48.65
#